data_AF-A0A1Y5SQT6-F1
#
_entry.id   AF-A0A1Y5SQT6-F1
#
_cell.length_a   1.000
_cell.length_b   1.000
_cell.length_c   1.000
_cell.angle_alpha   90.00
_cell.angle_beta   90.00
_cell.angle_gamma   90.00
#
_symmetry.space_group_name_H-M   'P 1'
#
loop_
_entity.id
_entity.type
_entity.pdbx_description
1 polymer ?
#
loop_
_entity_poly.entity_id
_entity_poly.type
_entity_poly.pdbx_seq_one_letter_code
_entity_poly.pdbx_strand_id
1 'polypeptide(L)'
;MDIEIERDVHKLTLDAIVLGRLLAEEWLAGSLTPKGSIRSTILDSLRSLRGRQGLQQIDQDLIDLMGEQIRRTLNEIREGKGDAAISQDVDLVWEQDQKVVEYVNLAYRWKQFKKAKIALDDKLSAIREADLFLSRTV
;
A
#
# COMPACT_ATOMS: atom_id res chain seq x y z
N MET A 1 -13.79 8.03 -24.42
CA MET A 1 -13.85 7.93 -22.95
C MET A 1 -14.46 9.22 -22.42
N ASP A 2 -15.40 9.13 -21.48
CA ASP A 2 -16.03 10.30 -20.86
C ASP A 2 -14.98 11.12 -20.10
N ILE A 3 -15.01 12.46 -20.23
CA ILE A 3 -14.08 13.39 -19.56
C ILE A 3 -14.12 13.21 -18.04
N GLU A 4 -15.28 12.86 -17.48
CA GLU A 4 -15.40 12.61 -16.04
C GLU A 4 -14.67 11.33 -15.61
N ILE A 5 -14.76 10.26 -16.42
CA ILE A 5 -14.04 9.00 -16.17
C ILE A 5 -12.53 9.22 -16.23
N GLU A 6 -12.06 9.99 -17.21
CA GLU A 6 -10.64 10.32 -17.33
C GLU A 6 -10.12 11.09 -16.11
N ARG A 7 -10.88 12.12 -15.67
CA ARG A 7 -10.53 12.90 -14.49
C ARG A 7 -10.47 12.05 -13.22
N ASP A 8 -11.43 11.14 -13.04
CA ASP A 8 -11.45 10.23 -11.89
C ASP A 8 -10.25 9.29 -11.89
N VAL A 9 -9.92 8.69 -13.04
CA VAL A 9 -8.76 7.78 -13.16
C VAL A 9 -7.46 8.54 -12.88
N HIS A 10 -7.31 9.77 -13.39
CA HIS A 10 -6.15 10.60 -13.08
C HIS A 10 -6.03 10.90 -11.58
N LYS A 11 -7.14 11.21 -10.92
CA LYS A 11 -7.14 11.46 -9.46
C LYS A 11 -6.71 10.21 -8.68
N LEU A 12 -7.32 9.05 -8.97
CA LEU A 12 -6.97 7.80 -8.30
C LEU A 12 -5.51 7.39 -8.55
N THR A 13 -5.02 7.62 -9.77
CA THR A 13 -3.62 7.37 -10.13
C THR A 13 -2.69 8.28 -9.32
N LEU A 14 -3.01 9.57 -9.22
CA LEU A 14 -2.23 10.52 -8.43
C LEU A 14 -2.22 10.12 -6.94
N ASP A 15 -3.38 9.78 -6.38
CA ASP A 15 -3.50 9.36 -4.97
C ASP A 15 -2.63 8.13 -4.69
N ALA A 16 -2.69 7.11 -5.56
CA ALA A 16 -1.88 5.91 -5.43
C ALA A 16 -0.37 6.18 -5.56
N ILE A 17 0.04 7.07 -6.47
CA ILE A 17 1.45 7.50 -6.60
C ILE A 17 1.93 8.21 -5.33
N VAL A 18 1.14 9.17 -4.82
CA VAL A 18 1.51 9.96 -3.64
C VAL A 18 1.61 9.06 -2.41
N LEU A 19 0.59 8.23 -2.17
CA LEU A 19 0.56 7.35 -1.01
C LEU A 19 1.62 6.24 -1.09
N GLY A 20 1.89 5.71 -2.28
CA GLY A 20 2.97 4.76 -2.50
C GLY A 20 4.35 5.36 -2.21
N ARG A 21 4.58 6.61 -2.65
CA ARG A 21 5.80 7.35 -2.30
C ARG A 21 5.93 7.57 -0.80
N LEU A 22 4.87 7.99 -0.11
CA LEU A 22 4.89 8.21 1.34
C LEU A 22 5.19 6.92 2.11
N LEU A 23 4.55 5.81 1.73
CA LEU A 23 4.87 4.48 2.28
C LEU A 23 6.35 4.15 2.09
N ALA A 24 6.87 4.36 0.88
CA ALA A 24 8.26 4.05 0.56
C ALA A 24 9.26 4.93 1.32
N GLU A 25 8.99 6.22 1.45
CA GLU A 25 9.82 7.16 2.22
C GLU A 25 9.85 6.75 3.70
N GLU A 26 8.68 6.47 4.29
CA GLU A 26 8.59 6.07 5.69
C GLU A 26 9.25 4.70 5.96
N TRP A 27 9.04 3.73 5.07
CA TRP A 27 9.68 2.42 5.18
C TRP A 27 11.21 2.50 5.06
N LEU A 28 11.71 3.17 4.01
CA LEU A 28 13.14 3.21 3.70
C LEU A 28 13.94 4.09 4.68
N ALA A 29 13.29 5.07 5.31
CA ALA A 29 13.89 5.85 6.40
C ALA A 29 13.77 5.14 7.76
N GLY A 30 12.78 4.26 7.91
CA GLY A 30 12.53 3.51 9.13
C GLY A 30 13.52 2.39 9.39
N SER A 31 13.36 1.77 10.56
CA SER A 31 14.22 0.67 11.02
C SER A 31 13.80 -0.71 10.51
N LEU A 32 12.65 -0.82 9.82
CA LEU A 32 12.11 -2.09 9.33
C LEU A 32 12.85 -2.58 8.09
N THR A 33 13.66 -3.62 8.27
CA THR A 33 14.31 -4.32 7.15
C THR A 33 13.50 -5.56 6.77
N PRO A 34 13.00 -5.67 5.52
CA PRO A 34 12.31 -6.88 5.06
C PRO A 34 13.22 -8.11 5.21
N LYS A 35 12.66 -9.24 5.64
CA LYS A 35 13.39 -10.49 5.86
C LYS A 35 12.97 -11.57 4.85
N GLY A 36 13.80 -12.59 4.69
CA GLY A 36 13.50 -13.76 3.85
C GLY A 36 13.72 -13.55 2.35
N SER A 37 13.21 -14.48 1.54
CA SER A 37 13.40 -14.53 0.09
C SER A 37 12.76 -13.36 -0.67
N ILE A 38 11.75 -12.72 -0.10
CA ILE A 38 11.03 -11.59 -0.70
C ILE A 38 11.71 -10.23 -0.46
N ARG A 39 12.83 -10.21 0.29
CA ARG A 39 13.49 -8.98 0.73
C ARG A 39 13.87 -8.06 -0.44
N SER A 40 14.52 -8.60 -1.46
CA SER A 40 14.95 -7.82 -2.64
C SER A 40 13.73 -7.25 -3.36
N THR A 41 12.71 -8.07 -3.59
CA THR A 41 11.47 -7.67 -4.26
C THR A 41 10.80 -6.49 -3.54
N ILE A 42 10.66 -6.56 -2.20
CA ILE A 42 10.07 -5.46 -1.42
C ILE A 42 10.95 -4.20 -1.53
N LEU A 43 12.27 -4.31 -1.35
CA LEU A 43 13.16 -3.15 -1.39
C LEU A 43 13.18 -2.47 -2.75
N ASP A 44 13.19 -3.23 -3.84
CA ASP A 44 13.18 -2.68 -5.20
C ASP A 44 11.83 -2.03 -5.54
N SER A 45 10.74 -2.60 -5.04
CA SER A 45 9.40 -2.03 -5.14
C SER A 45 9.29 -0.70 -4.38
N LEU A 46 9.80 -0.64 -3.14
CA LEU A 46 9.83 0.60 -2.35
C LEU A 46 10.70 1.67 -3.04
N ARG A 47 11.86 1.30 -3.59
CA ARG A 47 12.70 2.24 -4.35
C ARG A 47 11.97 2.80 -5.57
N SER A 48 11.24 1.95 -6.30
CA SER A 48 10.43 2.36 -7.45
C SER A 48 9.32 3.32 -7.03
N LEU A 49 8.56 2.97 -5.99
CA LEU A 49 7.50 3.81 -5.43
C LEU A 49 8.03 5.18 -4.96
N ARG A 50 9.18 5.21 -4.28
CA ARG A 50 9.85 6.47 -3.89
C ARG A 50 10.20 7.33 -5.11
N GLY A 51 10.59 6.70 -6.21
CA GLY A 51 10.84 7.34 -7.51
C GLY A 51 9.58 7.76 -8.27
N ARG A 52 8.38 7.52 -7.72
CA ARG A 52 7.07 7.69 -8.41
C ARG A 52 6.95 6.83 -9.67
N GLN A 53 7.58 5.67 -9.65
CA GLN A 53 7.60 4.71 -10.75
C GLN A 53 7.08 3.37 -10.25
N GLY A 54 6.78 2.46 -11.18
CA GLY A 54 6.55 1.07 -10.82
C GLY A 54 5.15 0.74 -10.31
N LEU A 55 4.19 1.68 -10.30
CA LEU A 55 2.86 1.46 -9.70
C LEU A 55 2.09 0.30 -10.33
N GLN A 56 2.26 0.08 -11.64
CA GLN A 56 1.60 -1.02 -12.37
C GLN A 56 2.18 -2.40 -12.01
N GLN A 57 3.43 -2.44 -11.55
CA GLN A 57 4.13 -3.65 -11.14
C GLN A 57 3.84 -4.03 -9.69
N ILE A 58 3.16 -3.15 -8.93
CA ILE A 58 2.69 -3.46 -7.58
C ILE A 58 1.32 -4.09 -7.68
N ASP A 59 1.26 -5.40 -7.47
CA ASP A 59 0.02 -6.16 -7.34
C ASP A 59 -0.43 -6.26 -5.87
N GLN A 60 -1.63 -6.81 -5.70
CA GLN A 60 -2.23 -6.98 -4.37
C GLN A 60 -1.42 -7.95 -3.49
N ASP A 61 -0.84 -9.00 -4.08
CA ASP A 61 -0.03 -9.98 -3.37
C ASP A 61 1.23 -9.35 -2.76
N LEU A 62 1.93 -8.51 -3.52
CA LEU A 62 3.10 -7.79 -3.04
C LEU A 62 2.72 -6.80 -1.93
N ILE A 63 1.59 -6.10 -2.05
CA ILE A 63 1.08 -5.23 -1.00
C ILE A 63 0.82 -6.03 0.27
N ASP A 64 0.19 -7.21 0.16
CA ASP A 64 -0.11 -8.05 1.32
C ASP A 64 1.15 -8.64 1.95
N LEU A 65 2.16 -8.98 1.15
CA LEU A 65 3.49 -9.37 1.65
C LEU A 65 4.17 -8.23 2.42
N MET A 66 4.06 -6.98 1.96
CA MET A 66 4.55 -5.82 2.72
C MET A 66 3.81 -5.70 4.06
N GLY A 67 2.49 -5.82 4.06
CA GLY A 67 1.69 -5.79 5.29
C GLY A 67 2.09 -6.87 6.28
N GLU A 68 2.35 -8.09 5.78
CA GLU A 68 2.77 -9.23 6.59
C GLU A 68 4.16 -9.02 7.22
N GLN A 69 5.10 -8.38 6.51
CA GLN A 69 6.40 -8.01 7.10
C GLN A 69 6.24 -7.03 8.25
N ILE A 70 5.37 -6.01 8.10
CA ILE A 70 5.07 -5.06 9.17
C ILE A 70 4.43 -5.80 10.36
N ARG A 71 3.41 -6.62 10.10
CA ARG A 71 2.69 -7.40 11.12
C ARG A 71 3.62 -8.25 11.97
N ARG A 72 4.44 -9.08 11.32
CA ARG A 72 5.36 -10.00 12.00
C ARG A 72 6.38 -9.24 12.81
N THR A 73 7.02 -8.24 12.21
CA THR A 73 8.07 -7.47 12.90
C THR A 73 7.51 -6.71 14.11
N LEU A 74 6.29 -6.18 14.00
CA LEU A 74 5.64 -5.52 15.12
C LEU A 74 5.25 -6.52 16.23
N ASN A 75 4.76 -7.71 15.87
CA ASN A 75 4.45 -8.76 16.83
C ASN A 75 5.70 -9.36 17.51
N GLU A 76 6.87 -9.34 16.85
CA GLU A 76 8.16 -9.69 17.47
C GLU A 76 8.54 -8.72 18.62
N ILE A 77 8.10 -7.45 18.53
CA ILE A 77 8.39 -6.41 19.55
C ILE A 77 7.29 -6.37 20.60
N ARG A 78 6.02 -6.40 20.16
CA ARG A 78 4.84 -6.37 21.03
C ARG A 78 3.75 -7.26 20.45
N GLU A 79 3.57 -8.40 21.09
CA GLU A 79 2.60 -9.43 20.69
C GLU A 79 1.19 -8.85 20.48
N GLY A 80 0.53 -9.25 19.39
CA GLY A 80 -0.82 -8.81 18.99
C GLY A 80 -0.92 -7.38 18.45
N LYS A 81 0.09 -6.53 18.66
CA LYS A 81 0.06 -5.12 18.21
C LYS A 81 0.16 -5.02 16.68
N GLY A 82 0.88 -5.95 16.05
CA GLY A 82 0.95 -6.11 14.60
C GLY A 82 -0.40 -6.42 13.98
N ASP A 83 -1.13 -7.39 14.53
CA ASP A 83 -2.46 -7.77 14.05
C ASP A 83 -3.45 -6.60 14.17
N ALA A 84 -3.40 -5.90 15.31
CA ALA A 84 -4.21 -4.70 15.53
C ALA A 84 -3.87 -3.58 14.52
N ALA A 85 -2.59 -3.30 14.29
CA ALA A 85 -2.15 -2.20 13.41
C ALA A 85 -2.55 -2.42 11.94
N ILE A 86 -2.54 -3.67 11.49
CA ILE A 86 -2.95 -4.05 10.13
C ILE A 86 -4.47 -4.03 9.97
N SER A 87 -5.21 -4.38 11.03
CA SER A 87 -6.68 -4.51 10.98
C SER A 87 -7.42 -3.19 11.21
N GLN A 88 -6.90 -2.34 12.09
CA GLN A 88 -7.58 -1.13 12.54
C GLN A 88 -6.58 -0.01 12.88
N ASP A 89 -7.09 1.18 13.13
CA ASP A 89 -6.28 2.28 13.66
C ASP A 89 -6.00 2.02 15.14
N VAL A 90 -4.75 2.25 15.54
CA VAL A 90 -4.26 1.89 16.87
C VAL A 90 -3.87 3.17 17.59
N ASP A 91 -4.43 3.36 18.78
CA ASP A 91 -4.06 4.46 19.66
C ASP A 91 -2.63 4.25 20.22
N LEU A 92 -1.84 5.33 20.16
CA LEU A 92 -0.44 5.41 20.56
C LEU A 92 -0.21 6.35 21.74
N VAL A 93 -1.25 6.97 22.32
CA VAL A 93 -1.13 8.01 23.37
C VAL A 93 -0.27 7.56 24.57
N TRP A 94 -0.28 6.27 24.91
CA TRP A 94 0.49 5.71 26.02
C TRP A 94 1.65 4.81 25.58
N GLU A 95 1.95 4.76 24.28
CA GLU A 95 3.04 3.96 23.75
C GLU A 95 4.38 4.66 23.99
N GLN A 96 5.26 4.03 24.77
CA GLN A 96 6.60 4.53 25.07
C GLN A 96 7.67 3.89 24.20
N ASP A 97 7.36 2.76 23.55
CA ASP A 97 8.30 2.12 22.64
C ASP A 97 8.27 2.82 21.28
N GLN A 98 9.30 3.61 21.02
CA GLN A 98 9.46 4.36 19.78
C GLN A 98 9.40 3.46 18.53
N LYS A 99 9.91 2.22 18.60
CA LYS A 99 9.84 1.28 17.46
C LYS A 99 8.43 0.79 17.22
N VAL A 100 7.64 0.59 18.28
CA VAL A 100 6.22 0.25 18.15
C VAL A 100 5.47 1.41 17.49
N VAL A 101 5.73 2.65 17.90
CA VAL A 101 5.16 3.86 17.29
C VAL A 101 5.51 3.93 15.79
N GLU A 102 6.80 3.78 15.45
CA GLU A 102 7.28 3.79 14.06
C GLU A 102 6.56 2.75 13.20
N TYR A 103 6.44 1.51 13.67
CA TYR A 103 5.85 0.43 12.88
C TYR A 103 4.32 0.51 12.81
N VAL A 104 3.66 1.06 13.82
CA VAL A 104 2.21 1.36 13.75
C VAL A 104 1.94 2.46 12.72
N ASN A 105 2.77 3.51 12.68
CA ASN A 105 2.67 4.55 11.66
C ASN A 105 2.94 4.00 10.26
N LEU A 106 3.93 3.12 10.12
CA LEU A 106 4.21 2.43 8.87
C LEU A 106 3.03 1.55 8.42
N ALA A 107 2.40 0.81 9.35
CA ALA A 107 1.18 0.06 9.08
C ALA A 107 0.04 0.97 8.61
N TYR A 108 -0.09 2.16 9.21
CA TYR A 108 -1.06 3.16 8.77
C TYR A 108 -0.78 3.62 7.33
N ARG A 109 0.46 3.96 6.96
CA ARG A 109 0.81 4.30 5.57
C ARG A 109 0.51 3.17 4.60
N TRP A 110 0.84 1.95 4.99
CA TRP A 110 0.56 0.76 4.19
C TRP A 110 -0.93 0.61 3.92
N LYS A 111 -1.80 0.77 4.94
CA LYS A 111 -3.26 0.75 4.78
C LYS A 111 -3.75 1.82 3.79
N GLN A 112 -3.24 3.05 3.89
CA GLN A 112 -3.63 4.13 2.97
C GLN A 112 -3.23 3.81 1.53
N PHE A 113 -2.00 3.34 1.32
CA PHE A 113 -1.54 2.94 -0.01
C PHE A 113 -2.35 1.76 -0.58
N LYS A 114 -2.58 0.71 0.22
CA LYS A 114 -3.40 -0.44 -0.16
C LYS A 114 -4.79 0.01 -0.62
N LYS A 115 -5.46 0.85 0.16
CA LYS A 115 -6.79 1.38 -0.19
C LYS A 115 -6.78 2.16 -1.51
N ALA A 116 -5.78 3.00 -1.72
CA ALA A 116 -5.67 3.78 -2.96
C ALA A 116 -5.38 2.89 -4.18
N LYS A 117 -4.54 1.87 -4.03
CA LYS A 117 -4.25 0.93 -5.12
C LYS A 117 -5.47 0.10 -5.50
N ILE A 118 -6.19 -0.44 -4.52
CA ILE A 118 -7.44 -1.17 -4.74
C ILE A 118 -8.46 -0.29 -5.46
N ALA A 119 -8.67 0.94 -5.00
CA ALA A 119 -9.62 1.85 -5.65
C ALA A 119 -9.27 2.14 -7.13
N LEU A 120 -7.98 2.29 -7.44
CA LEU A 120 -7.51 2.45 -8.81
C LEU A 120 -7.76 1.19 -9.65
N ASP A 121 -7.37 0.02 -9.13
CA ASP A 121 -7.51 -1.26 -9.84
C ASP A 121 -8.98 -1.63 -10.09
N ASP A 122 -9.86 -1.35 -9.12
CA ASP A 122 -11.31 -1.55 -9.23
C ASP A 122 -11.89 -0.64 -10.31
N LYS A 123 -11.50 0.65 -10.35
CA LYS A 123 -11.96 1.59 -11.38
C LYS A 123 -11.51 1.15 -12.77
N LEU A 124 -10.25 0.74 -12.93
CA LEU A 124 -9.73 0.25 -14.20
C LEU A 124 -10.41 -1.06 -14.65
N SER A 125 -10.74 -1.93 -13.70
CA SER A 125 -11.47 -3.17 -13.99
C SER A 125 -12.92 -2.88 -14.39
N ALA A 126 -13.59 -1.95 -13.71
CA ALA A 126 -14.95 -1.52 -14.08
C ALA A 126 -15.02 -0.92 -15.49
N ILE A 127 -14.03 -0.12 -15.89
CA ILE A 127 -13.93 0.42 -17.26
C ILE A 127 -13.78 -0.72 -18.27
N ARG A 128 -12.87 -1.67 -18.02
CA ARG A 128 -12.65 -2.82 -18.91
C ARG A 128 -13.91 -3.67 -19.07
N GLU A 129 -14.60 -3.96 -17.97
CA GLU A 129 -15.86 -4.71 -17.99
C GLU A 129 -16.94 -3.96 -18.78
N ALA A 130 -17.11 -2.66 -18.55
CA ALA A 130 -18.08 -1.84 -19.28
C ALA A 130 -17.82 -1.86 -20.80
N ASP A 131 -16.57 -1.72 -21.23
CA ASP A 131 -16.19 -1.79 -22.64
C ASP A 131 -16.50 -3.17 -23.26
N LEU A 132 -16.25 -4.26 -22.51
CA LEU A 132 -16.62 -5.62 -22.92
C LEU A 132 -18.14 -5.81 -23.04
N PHE A 133 -18.93 -5.22 -22.15
CA PHE A 133 -20.39 -5.27 -22.25
C PHE A 133 -20.89 -4.50 -23.47
N LEU A 134 -20.41 -3.28 -23.68
CA LEU A 134 -20.82 -2.44 -24.81
C LEU A 134 -20.47 -3.08 -26.16
N SER A 135 -19.26 -3.63 -26.29
CA SER A 135 -18.82 -4.33 -27.52
C SER A 135 -19.58 -5.61 -27.85
N ARG A 136 -20.25 -6.25 -26.87
CA ARG A 136 -21.10 -7.43 -27.08
C ARG A 136 -22.55 -7.11 -27.45
N THR A 137 -22.94 -5.84 -27.31
CA THR A 137 -24.33 -5.38 -27.51
C THR A 137 -24.51 -4.66 -28.86
N VAL A 138 -23.41 -4.48 -29.61
CA VAL A 138 -23.36 -3.98 -30.99
C VAL A 138 -23.14 -5.14 -31.95
#